data_AF-A0A9P1ES12-F1
#
_entry.id   AF-A0A9P1ES12-F1
#
_cell.length_a   1.000
_cell.length_b   1.000
_cell.length_c   1.000
_cell.angle_alpha   90.00
_cell.angle_beta   90.00
_cell.angle_gamma   90.00
#
_symmetry.space_group_name_H-M   'P 1'
#
loop_
_entity.id
_entity.type
_entity.pdbx_description
1 polymer ?
#
loop_
_entity_poly.entity_id
_entity_poly.type
_entity_poly.pdbx_seq_one_letter_code
_entity_poly.pdbx_strand_id
1 'polypeptide(L)'
;MGYLLTISCYVASFSPAITLFYSFIAHDPVRIILFFLGSFFWLVSLLVSSISWFALTALFPNSFLVSLGVCIVAQELARVAYFMLLKKAQKGLNKITRQGQISVAPGVSDLHNARHMLALVCGLGMGVIAALFNTMNAFAVFSGPGTIGLPEALERGVVDQNRAGKYLPLCYSLSAILHTLFHVTWTIMMWDTCHKIGRIPSAFVPGAAAVVSHLLVSFLSSLNSRGFFVIVFSVQFLVLIICIAYCNVIMGGTISSFVNGIGQSLIDGVTLKQVRTMIEERKLRTQRQSVPDEPMTERVNHSAVVS
;
A
#
# COMPACT_ATOMS: atom_id res chain seq x y z
N MET A 1 -25.28 9.07 -12.50
CA MET A 1 -24.01 9.68 -12.02
C MET A 1 -23.02 9.71 -13.18
N GLY A 2 -22.04 10.62 -13.23
CA GLY A 2 -21.26 10.85 -14.46
C GLY A 2 -19.83 10.28 -14.42
N TYR A 3 -19.19 10.17 -15.59
CA TYR A 3 -17.76 9.86 -15.74
C TYR A 3 -16.86 10.71 -14.81
N LEU A 4 -17.21 11.98 -14.58
CA LEU A 4 -16.50 12.87 -13.66
C LEU A 4 -16.49 12.37 -12.21
N LEU A 5 -17.60 11.82 -11.72
CA LEU A 5 -17.66 11.24 -10.37
C LEU A 5 -16.74 10.03 -10.29
N THR A 6 -16.82 9.13 -11.26
CA THR A 6 -15.99 7.92 -11.30
C THR A 6 -14.50 8.25 -11.33
N ILE A 7 -14.09 9.20 -12.17
CA ILE A 7 -12.69 9.65 -12.24
C ILE A 7 -12.27 10.23 -10.89
N SER A 8 -13.09 11.08 -10.28
CA SER A 8 -12.81 11.66 -8.96
C SER A 8 -12.66 10.59 -7.88
N CYS A 9 -13.53 9.57 -7.89
CA CYS A 9 -13.47 8.43 -7.00
C CYS A 9 -12.18 7.61 -7.20
N TYR A 10 -11.76 7.35 -8.44
CA TYR A 10 -10.48 6.67 -8.71
C TYR A 10 -9.28 7.47 -8.21
N VAL A 11 -9.23 8.77 -8.54
CA VAL A 11 -8.15 9.66 -8.10
C VAL A 11 -8.08 9.70 -6.57
N ALA A 12 -9.23 9.82 -5.89
CA ALA A 12 -9.29 9.82 -4.44
C ALA A 12 -8.81 8.48 -3.84
N SER A 13 -9.38 7.35 -4.31
CA SER A 13 -9.07 6.00 -3.83
C SER A 13 -7.58 5.66 -3.87
N PHE A 14 -6.91 6.00 -4.97
CA PHE A 14 -5.53 5.63 -5.21
C PHE A 14 -4.54 6.75 -4.90
N SER A 15 -5.00 7.92 -4.43
CA SER A 15 -4.11 9.04 -4.09
C SER A 15 -2.96 8.66 -3.14
N PRO A 16 -3.16 7.91 -2.02
CA PRO A 16 -2.05 7.57 -1.14
C PRO A 16 -1.06 6.61 -1.82
N ALA A 17 -1.58 5.67 -2.62
CA ALA A 17 -0.76 4.73 -3.36
C ALA A 17 0.11 5.42 -4.39
N ILE A 18 -0.46 6.34 -5.16
CA ILE A 18 0.24 7.12 -6.18
C ILE A 18 1.36 7.94 -5.51
N THR A 19 1.06 8.64 -4.42
CA THR A 19 2.06 9.42 -3.68
C THR A 19 3.21 8.55 -3.17
N LEU A 20 2.91 7.40 -2.55
CA LEU A 20 3.94 6.49 -2.03
C LEU A 20 4.75 5.84 -3.17
N PHE A 21 4.09 5.50 -4.28
CA PHE A 21 4.73 4.90 -5.44
C PHE A 21 5.74 5.85 -6.09
N TYR A 22 5.33 7.10 -6.38
CA TYR A 22 6.25 8.08 -6.94
C TYR A 22 7.37 8.47 -5.99
N SER A 23 7.09 8.59 -4.69
CA SER A 23 8.09 9.02 -3.71
C SER A 23 9.14 7.94 -3.39
N PHE A 24 8.72 6.67 -3.31
CA PHE A 24 9.58 5.60 -2.77
C PHE A 24 9.88 4.46 -3.75
N ILE A 25 9.06 4.24 -4.78
CA ILE A 25 9.14 3.05 -5.65
C ILE A 25 9.71 3.40 -7.03
N ALA A 26 9.24 4.49 -7.65
CA ALA A 26 9.53 4.81 -9.05
C ALA A 26 11.01 5.03 -9.37
N HIS A 27 11.84 5.34 -8.37
CA HIS A 27 13.27 5.58 -8.54
C HIS A 27 14.15 4.32 -8.64
N ASP A 28 13.62 3.15 -8.26
CA ASP A 28 14.40 1.91 -8.21
C ASP A 28 13.62 0.76 -8.87
N PRO A 29 14.12 0.20 -9.99
CA PRO A 29 13.42 -0.86 -10.72
C PRO A 29 13.22 -2.13 -9.87
N VAL A 30 14.08 -2.40 -8.89
CA VAL A 30 13.90 -3.54 -7.98
C VAL A 30 12.64 -3.34 -7.14
N ARG A 31 12.39 -2.12 -6.66
CA ARG A 31 11.17 -1.80 -5.88
C ARG A 31 9.92 -1.92 -6.74
N ILE A 32 9.99 -1.56 -8.02
CA ILE A 32 8.88 -1.74 -8.96
C ILE A 32 8.54 -3.22 -9.11
N ILE A 33 9.54 -4.08 -9.30
CA ILE A 33 9.35 -5.53 -9.41
C ILE A 33 8.71 -6.09 -8.13
N LEU A 34 9.19 -5.67 -6.96
CA LEU A 34 8.66 -6.10 -5.66
C LEU A 34 7.20 -5.64 -5.47
N PHE A 35 6.85 -4.42 -5.88
CA PHE A 35 5.49 -3.93 -5.84
C PHE A 35 4.52 -4.86 -6.61
N PHE A 36 4.84 -5.19 -7.87
CA PHE A 36 4.01 -6.09 -8.67
C PHE A 36 3.98 -7.53 -8.15
N LEU A 37 5.10 -8.00 -7.61
CA LEU A 37 5.16 -9.33 -6.99
C LEU A 37 4.26 -9.41 -5.75
N GLY A 38 4.17 -8.33 -4.95
CA GLY A 38 3.20 -8.21 -3.86
C GLY A 38 1.76 -8.31 -4.36
N SER A 39 1.42 -7.61 -5.44
CA SER A 39 0.10 -7.70 -6.08
C SER A 39 -0.22 -9.14 -6.53
N PHE A 40 0.75 -9.82 -7.14
CA PHE A 40 0.61 -11.21 -7.58
C PHE A 40 0.31 -12.15 -6.40
N PHE A 41 1.06 -12.08 -5.30
CA PHE A 41 0.82 -12.92 -4.12
C PHE A 41 -0.57 -12.70 -3.52
N TRP A 42 -1.05 -11.46 -3.50
CA TRP A 42 -2.41 -11.16 -3.04
C TRP A 42 -3.46 -11.79 -3.97
N LEU A 43 -3.32 -11.71 -5.29
CA LEU A 43 -4.24 -12.34 -6.25
C LEU A 43 -4.28 -13.87 -6.09
N VAL A 44 -3.12 -14.50 -5.93
CA VAL A 44 -3.05 -15.95 -5.68
C VAL A 44 -3.77 -16.31 -4.38
N SER A 45 -3.60 -15.50 -3.32
CA SER A 45 -4.30 -15.73 -2.06
C SER A 45 -5.82 -15.63 -2.20
N LEU A 46 -6.30 -14.67 -2.99
CA LEU A 46 -7.72 -14.50 -3.26
C LEU A 46 -8.27 -15.66 -4.11
N LEU A 47 -7.50 -16.16 -5.08
CA LEU A 47 -7.86 -17.33 -5.88
C LEU A 47 -8.01 -18.59 -5.03
N VAL A 48 -7.07 -18.85 -4.12
CA VAL A 48 -7.18 -19.98 -3.18
C VAL A 48 -8.41 -19.81 -2.28
N SER A 49 -8.67 -18.58 -1.85
CA SER A 49 -9.83 -18.25 -0.99
C SER A 49 -11.15 -18.46 -1.72
N SER A 50 -11.25 -18.10 -3.00
CA SER A 50 -12.49 -18.25 -3.77
C SER A 50 -12.81 -19.72 -4.07
N ILE A 51 -11.79 -20.55 -4.38
CA ILE A 51 -11.94 -22.00 -4.51
C ILE A 51 -12.43 -22.59 -3.19
N SER A 52 -11.85 -22.15 -2.07
CA SER A 52 -12.25 -22.61 -0.74
C SER A 52 -13.67 -22.18 -0.38
N TRP A 53 -14.08 -20.94 -0.72
CA TRP A 53 -15.44 -20.45 -0.51
C TRP A 53 -16.48 -21.25 -1.30
N PHE A 54 -16.15 -21.61 -2.55
CA PHE A 54 -17.02 -22.45 -3.38
C PHE A 54 -17.26 -23.82 -2.74
N ALA A 55 -16.19 -24.47 -2.24
CA ALA A 55 -16.29 -25.74 -1.52
C ALA A 55 -17.07 -25.60 -0.19
N LEU A 56 -16.82 -24.54 0.59
CA LEU A 56 -17.47 -24.32 1.88
C LEU A 56 -18.98 -24.05 1.76
N THR A 57 -19.39 -23.29 0.73
CA THR A 57 -20.80 -22.95 0.52
C THR A 57 -21.62 -24.18 0.10
N ALA A 58 -20.99 -25.19 -0.51
CA ALA A 58 -21.62 -26.48 -0.76
C ALA A 58 -21.87 -27.31 0.53
N LEU A 59 -21.09 -27.06 1.59
CA LEU A 59 -21.15 -27.83 2.84
C LEU A 59 -21.94 -27.12 3.96
N PHE A 60 -21.91 -25.78 4.01
CA PHE A 60 -22.47 -24.99 5.11
C PHE A 60 -23.36 -23.83 4.60
N PRO A 61 -24.63 -23.75 5.01
CA PRO A 61 -25.55 -22.68 4.60
C PRO A 61 -25.14 -21.26 5.06
N ASN A 62 -24.46 -21.15 6.21
CA ASN A 62 -24.02 -19.87 6.80
C ASN A 62 -22.49 -19.77 6.84
N SER A 63 -21.86 -19.86 5.66
CA SER A 63 -20.40 -19.92 5.52
C SER A 63 -19.68 -18.57 5.69
N PHE A 64 -20.38 -17.43 5.80
CA PHE A 64 -19.77 -16.08 5.76
C PHE A 64 -18.56 -15.90 6.70
N LEU A 65 -18.70 -16.17 7.99
CA LEU A 65 -17.61 -15.96 8.96
C LEU A 65 -16.43 -16.91 8.72
N VAL A 66 -16.72 -18.16 8.37
CA VAL A 66 -15.70 -19.17 8.07
C VAL A 66 -14.94 -18.78 6.81
N SER A 67 -15.64 -18.36 5.76
CA SER A 67 -15.04 -17.95 4.51
C SER A 67 -14.25 -16.64 4.63
N LEU A 68 -14.72 -15.70 5.45
CA LEU A 68 -13.97 -14.51 5.80
C LEU A 68 -12.66 -14.89 6.51
N GLY A 69 -12.73 -15.80 7.48
CA GLY A 69 -11.56 -16.32 8.18
C GLY A 69 -10.57 -17.01 7.24
N VAL A 70 -11.04 -17.88 6.35
CA VAL A 70 -10.20 -18.55 5.33
C VAL A 70 -9.54 -17.54 4.40
N CYS A 71 -10.28 -16.51 3.97
CA CYS A 71 -9.73 -15.46 3.11
C CYS A 71 -8.59 -14.70 3.78
N ILE A 72 -8.76 -14.33 5.04
CA ILE A 72 -7.73 -13.62 5.81
C ILE A 72 -6.53 -14.53 6.05
N VAL A 73 -6.74 -15.78 6.47
CA VAL A 73 -5.65 -16.74 6.67
C VAL A 73 -4.85 -16.94 5.38
N ALA A 74 -5.52 -17.10 4.24
CA ALA A 74 -4.84 -17.23 2.95
C ALA A 74 -4.00 -15.99 2.60
N GLN A 75 -4.52 -14.79 2.86
CA GLN A 75 -3.79 -13.53 2.65
C GLN A 75 -2.57 -13.41 3.58
N GLU A 76 -2.70 -13.79 4.86
CA GLU A 76 -1.58 -13.79 5.81
C GLU A 76 -0.51 -14.83 5.42
N LEU A 77 -0.93 -16.03 5.01
CA LEU A 77 -0.02 -17.07 4.51
C LEU A 77 0.72 -16.61 3.25
N ALA A 78 0.03 -15.95 2.32
CA ALA A 78 0.66 -15.40 1.13
C ALA A 78 1.69 -14.32 1.48
N ARG A 79 1.41 -13.47 2.47
CA ARG A 79 2.37 -12.47 2.98
C ARG A 79 3.62 -13.11 3.59
N VAL A 80 3.45 -14.20 4.33
CA VAL A 80 4.58 -14.96 4.90
C VAL A 80 5.35 -15.71 3.80
N ALA A 81 4.66 -16.36 2.86
CA ALA A 81 5.28 -17.01 1.71
C ALA A 81 6.10 -16.02 0.88
N TYR A 82 5.58 -14.81 0.71
CA TYR A 82 6.27 -13.74 0.01
C TYR A 82 7.57 -13.34 0.75
N PHE A 83 7.51 -13.16 2.07
CA PHE A 83 8.70 -12.91 2.89
C PHE A 83 9.75 -14.03 2.76
N MET A 84 9.32 -15.30 2.78
CA MET A 84 10.23 -16.44 2.64
C MET A 84 10.91 -16.45 1.26
N LEU A 85 10.16 -16.16 0.20
CA LEU A 85 10.69 -16.06 -1.15
C LEU A 85 11.76 -14.97 -1.22
N LEU A 86 11.50 -13.79 -0.65
CA LEU A 86 12.46 -12.69 -0.65
C LEU A 86 13.72 -13.03 0.15
N LYS A 87 13.60 -13.65 1.32
CA LYS A 87 14.78 -14.13 2.07
C LYS A 87 15.59 -15.14 1.27
N LYS A 88 14.93 -16.03 0.51
CA LYS A 88 15.62 -17.02 -0.33
C LYS A 88 16.31 -16.34 -1.52
N ALA A 89 15.65 -15.39 -2.17
CA ALA A 89 16.23 -14.59 -3.26
C ALA A 89 17.45 -13.79 -2.78
N GLN A 90 17.35 -13.08 -1.66
CA GLN A 90 18.45 -12.34 -1.04
C GLN A 90 19.66 -13.22 -0.76
N LYS A 91 19.46 -14.40 -0.15
CA LYS A 91 20.53 -15.36 0.11
C LYS A 91 21.17 -15.88 -1.19
N GLY A 92 20.34 -16.14 -2.20
CA GLY A 92 20.80 -16.56 -3.52
C GLY A 92 21.67 -15.52 -4.20
N LEU A 93 21.20 -14.27 -4.27
CA LEU A 93 21.95 -13.16 -4.85
C LEU A 93 23.26 -12.92 -4.09
N ASN A 94 23.21 -12.87 -2.75
CA ASN A 94 24.42 -12.68 -1.93
C ASN A 94 25.48 -13.78 -2.12
N LYS A 95 25.07 -15.01 -2.46
CA LYS A 95 26.02 -16.11 -2.76
C LYS A 95 26.69 -15.93 -4.12
N ILE A 96 25.97 -15.37 -5.10
CA ILE A 96 26.45 -15.13 -6.46
C ILE A 96 27.35 -13.88 -6.52
N THR A 97 27.12 -12.90 -5.65
CA THR A 97 27.84 -11.61 -5.63
C THR A 97 29.20 -11.62 -4.87
N ARG A 98 29.90 -12.74 -4.69
CA ARG A 98 31.07 -12.79 -3.78
C ARG A 98 32.37 -12.14 -4.32
N GLN A 99 32.99 -11.35 -3.43
CA GLN A 99 34.37 -10.80 -3.38
C GLN A 99 34.81 -9.77 -4.45
N GLY A 100 34.51 -8.49 -4.17
CA GLY A 100 35.28 -7.36 -4.70
C GLY A 100 34.70 -6.63 -5.91
N GLN A 101 33.56 -7.06 -6.46
CA GLN A 101 32.88 -6.35 -7.55
C GLN A 101 31.63 -5.62 -7.08
N ILE A 102 31.42 -4.44 -7.69
CA ILE A 102 30.20 -3.63 -7.58
C ILE A 102 29.01 -4.57 -7.81
N SER A 103 28.15 -4.67 -6.80
CA SER A 103 27.00 -5.57 -6.78
C SER A 103 26.22 -5.47 -8.10
N VAL A 104 25.98 -6.60 -8.77
CA VAL A 104 25.19 -6.71 -10.02
C VAL A 104 23.77 -6.13 -9.86
N ALA A 105 23.33 -5.93 -8.61
CA ALA A 105 22.19 -5.12 -8.24
C ALA A 105 22.53 -4.25 -7.01
N PRO A 106 23.03 -3.01 -7.19
CA PRO A 106 23.46 -2.14 -6.09
C PRO A 106 22.38 -1.96 -5.00
N GLY A 107 21.10 -1.94 -5.38
CA GLY A 107 19.96 -1.81 -4.46
C GLY A 107 19.62 -3.07 -3.63
N VAL A 108 20.17 -4.24 -3.95
CA VAL A 108 19.90 -5.51 -3.23
C VAL A 108 20.86 -5.73 -2.06
N SER A 109 22.04 -5.12 -2.08
CA SER A 109 23.01 -5.16 -0.96
C SER A 109 22.57 -4.24 0.19
N ASP A 110 22.00 -3.07 -0.12
CA ASP A 110 21.40 -2.14 0.85
C ASP A 110 20.04 -2.62 1.41
N LEU A 111 19.53 -3.71 0.85
CA LEU A 111 18.25 -4.34 1.15
C LEU A 111 18.16 -4.90 2.58
N HIS A 112 19.31 -5.26 3.17
CA HIS A 112 19.37 -5.69 4.57
C HIS A 112 19.08 -4.52 5.53
N ASN A 113 19.60 -3.33 5.22
CA ASN A 113 19.38 -2.12 6.02
C ASN A 113 18.01 -1.49 5.74
N ALA A 114 17.46 -1.70 4.55
CA ALA A 114 16.17 -1.16 4.12
C ALA A 114 14.98 -2.12 4.29
N ARG A 115 15.06 -3.09 5.23
CA ARG A 115 14.03 -4.14 5.42
C ARG A 115 12.59 -3.61 5.55
N HIS A 116 12.44 -2.48 6.24
CA HIS A 116 11.13 -1.87 6.51
C HIS A 116 10.59 -1.15 5.28
N MET A 117 11.47 -0.57 4.46
CA MET A 117 11.12 0.00 3.16
C MET A 117 10.61 -1.09 2.22
N LEU A 118 11.21 -2.29 2.25
CA LEU A 118 10.74 -3.40 1.42
C LEU A 118 9.37 -3.91 1.84
N ALA A 119 9.16 -4.06 3.15
CA ALA A 119 7.86 -4.42 3.68
C ALA A 119 6.78 -3.39 3.26
N LEU A 120 7.14 -2.11 3.25
CA LEU A 120 6.27 -1.04 2.77
C LEU A 120 5.93 -1.19 1.29
N VAL A 121 6.93 -1.38 0.41
CA VAL A 121 6.71 -1.53 -1.05
C VAL A 121 5.85 -2.75 -1.37
N CYS A 122 6.16 -3.87 -0.73
CA CYS A 122 5.45 -5.14 -0.92
C CYS A 122 4.02 -5.09 -0.39
N GLY A 123 3.84 -4.49 0.79
CA GLY A 123 2.53 -4.25 1.37
C GLY A 123 1.70 -3.27 0.55
N LEU A 124 2.32 -2.25 -0.04
CA LEU A 124 1.64 -1.32 -0.94
C LEU A 124 1.10 -2.04 -2.19
N GLY A 125 1.88 -2.94 -2.77
CA GLY A 125 1.44 -3.79 -3.89
C GLY A 125 0.20 -4.60 -3.54
N MET A 126 0.24 -5.34 -2.43
CA MET A 126 -0.92 -6.10 -1.92
C MET A 126 -2.14 -5.19 -1.68
N GLY A 127 -1.92 -4.00 -1.11
CA GLY A 127 -3.00 -3.04 -0.82
C GLY A 127 -3.64 -2.44 -2.07
N VAL A 128 -2.84 -2.07 -3.07
CA VAL A 128 -3.34 -1.48 -4.32
C VAL A 128 -4.20 -2.47 -5.09
N ILE A 129 -3.77 -3.72 -5.23
CA ILE A 129 -4.58 -4.71 -5.95
C ILE A 129 -5.86 -5.06 -5.19
N ALA A 130 -5.81 -5.07 -3.86
CA ALA A 130 -6.99 -5.27 -3.02
C ALA A 130 -8.00 -4.12 -3.15
N ALA A 131 -7.51 -2.87 -3.14
CA ALA A 131 -8.30 -1.68 -3.38
C ALA A 131 -8.94 -1.72 -4.79
N LEU A 132 -8.17 -2.12 -5.81
CA LEU A 132 -8.68 -2.26 -7.17
C LEU A 132 -9.79 -3.30 -7.28
N PHE A 133 -9.61 -4.48 -6.67
CA PHE A 133 -10.65 -5.50 -6.60
C PHE A 133 -11.94 -5.00 -5.91
N ASN A 134 -11.80 -4.20 -4.87
CA ASN A 134 -12.94 -3.59 -4.18
C ASN A 134 -13.66 -2.54 -5.04
N THR A 135 -12.93 -1.71 -5.80
CA THR A 135 -13.53 -0.55 -6.47
C THR A 135 -13.89 -0.76 -7.94
N MET A 136 -13.20 -1.65 -8.66
CA MET A 136 -13.26 -1.70 -10.14
C MET A 136 -14.68 -1.88 -10.67
N ASN A 137 -15.39 -2.90 -10.17
CA ASN A 137 -16.76 -3.18 -10.59
C ASN A 137 -17.75 -2.12 -10.10
N ALA A 138 -17.59 -1.63 -8.87
CA ALA A 138 -18.48 -0.62 -8.29
C ALA A 138 -18.39 0.71 -9.06
N PHE A 139 -17.18 1.16 -9.35
CA PHE A 139 -16.94 2.42 -10.07
C PHE A 139 -17.38 2.34 -11.54
N ALA A 140 -17.33 1.16 -12.15
CA ALA A 140 -17.94 0.94 -13.47
C ALA A 140 -19.45 1.21 -13.43
N VAL A 141 -20.16 0.71 -12.42
CA VAL A 141 -21.60 0.97 -12.23
C VAL A 141 -21.87 2.46 -11.98
N PHE A 142 -21.03 3.16 -11.22
CA PHE A 142 -21.22 4.59 -10.91
C PHE A 142 -21.05 5.51 -12.12
N SER A 143 -20.43 5.02 -13.20
CA SER A 143 -20.25 5.76 -14.45
C SER A 143 -21.54 5.88 -15.26
N GLY A 144 -22.54 5.04 -14.97
CA GLY A 144 -23.82 5.05 -15.66
C GLY A 144 -24.73 6.20 -15.20
N PRO A 145 -25.67 6.65 -16.06
CA PRO A 145 -26.59 7.72 -15.72
C PRO A 145 -27.53 7.37 -14.55
N GLY A 146 -27.76 6.07 -14.32
CA GLY A 146 -28.60 5.56 -13.24
C GLY A 146 -28.09 5.86 -11.82
N THR A 147 -29.01 5.76 -10.87
CA THR A 147 -28.72 5.77 -9.42
C THR A 147 -28.90 4.35 -8.89
N ILE A 148 -28.07 3.98 -7.92
CA ILE A 148 -28.03 2.63 -7.34
C ILE A 148 -29.33 2.38 -6.55
N GLY A 149 -29.79 1.14 -6.55
CA GLY A 149 -30.90 0.68 -5.70
C GLY A 149 -32.31 0.98 -6.19
N LEU A 150 -32.49 1.53 -7.40
CA LEU A 150 -33.81 1.70 -7.99
C LEU A 150 -34.58 0.37 -8.16
N PRO A 151 -33.96 -0.75 -8.61
CA PRO A 151 -34.67 -2.03 -8.72
C PRO A 151 -35.18 -2.56 -7.37
N GLU A 152 -34.33 -2.57 -6.34
CA GLU A 152 -34.70 -3.03 -4.99
C GLU A 152 -35.72 -2.08 -4.33
N ALA A 153 -35.63 -0.78 -4.62
CA ALA A 153 -36.61 0.20 -4.17
C ALA A 153 -37.97 0.04 -4.86
N LEU A 154 -38.00 -0.38 -6.12
CA LEU A 154 -39.24 -0.65 -6.86
C LEU A 154 -39.95 -1.90 -6.31
N GLU A 155 -39.19 -2.94 -5.95
CA GLU A 155 -39.73 -4.15 -5.33
C GLU A 155 -40.23 -3.93 -3.90
N ARG A 156 -39.48 -3.17 -3.08
CA ARG A 156 -39.83 -2.96 -1.66
C ARG A 156 -40.69 -1.73 -1.40
N GLY A 157 -40.91 -0.88 -2.41
CA GLY A 157 -41.61 0.40 -2.28
C GLY A 157 -40.87 1.46 -1.45
N VAL A 158 -39.65 1.16 -0.97
CA VAL A 158 -38.83 2.05 -0.14
C VAL A 158 -37.37 1.93 -0.57
N VAL A 159 -36.68 3.08 -0.71
CA VAL A 159 -35.24 3.11 -1.01
C VAL A 159 -34.45 2.74 0.24
N ASP A 160 -33.69 1.64 0.19
CA ASP A 160 -32.70 1.31 1.23
C ASP A 160 -31.52 2.28 1.15
N GLN A 161 -31.57 3.35 1.94
CA GLN A 161 -30.53 4.39 1.96
C GLN A 161 -29.15 3.85 2.36
N ASN A 162 -29.05 2.69 3.02
CA ASN A 162 -27.77 2.11 3.45
C ASN A 162 -27.07 1.37 2.31
N ARG A 163 -27.84 0.70 1.44
CA ARG A 163 -27.31 -0.06 0.29
C ARG A 163 -27.29 0.74 -1.01
N ALA A 164 -28.14 1.75 -1.10
CA ALA A 164 -28.38 2.57 -2.30
C ALA A 164 -28.17 4.07 -2.08
N GLY A 165 -27.48 4.43 -0.99
CA GLY A 165 -27.31 5.82 -0.58
C GLY A 165 -26.42 6.65 -1.51
N LYS A 166 -26.66 7.96 -1.52
CA LYS A 166 -25.83 8.97 -2.20
C LYS A 166 -24.35 8.89 -1.84
N TYR A 167 -24.03 8.41 -0.63
CA TYR A 167 -22.67 8.34 -0.10
C TYR A 167 -21.90 7.06 -0.49
N LEU A 168 -22.54 6.11 -1.19
CA LEU A 168 -21.91 4.82 -1.52
C LEU A 168 -20.58 4.97 -2.28
N PRO A 169 -20.44 5.85 -3.30
CA PRO A 169 -19.16 6.05 -3.98
C PRO A 169 -18.04 6.50 -3.04
N LEU A 170 -18.37 7.36 -2.08
CA LEU A 170 -17.44 7.85 -1.07
C LEU A 170 -17.04 6.73 -0.09
N CYS A 171 -17.97 5.87 0.31
CA CYS A 171 -17.66 4.70 1.14
C CYS A 171 -16.67 3.75 0.45
N TYR A 172 -16.85 3.47 -0.85
CA TYR A 172 -15.91 2.65 -1.62
C TYR A 172 -14.53 3.30 -1.72
N SER A 173 -14.47 4.61 -1.95
CA SER A 173 -13.20 5.35 -1.99
C SER A 173 -12.48 5.36 -0.64
N LEU A 174 -13.19 5.59 0.47
CA LEU A 174 -12.61 5.54 1.81
C LEU A 174 -12.12 4.12 2.14
N SER A 175 -12.89 3.10 1.79
CA SER A 175 -12.50 1.71 1.97
C SER A 175 -11.21 1.40 1.21
N ALA A 176 -11.08 1.85 -0.04
CA ALA A 176 -9.89 1.66 -0.86
C ALA A 176 -8.63 2.33 -0.25
N ILE A 177 -8.77 3.57 0.23
CA ILE A 177 -7.68 4.30 0.92
C ILE A 177 -7.22 3.53 2.15
N LEU A 178 -8.16 3.17 3.03
CA LEU A 178 -7.86 2.46 4.27
C LEU A 178 -7.24 1.09 4.00
N HIS A 179 -7.82 0.31 3.08
CA HIS A 179 -7.33 -1.03 2.74
C HIS A 179 -5.90 -0.99 2.21
N THR A 180 -5.59 -0.01 1.35
CA THR A 180 -4.24 0.20 0.83
C THR A 180 -3.23 0.40 1.96
N LEU A 181 -3.53 1.31 2.89
CA LEU A 181 -2.63 1.66 4.01
C LEU A 181 -2.54 0.54 5.05
N PHE A 182 -3.65 -0.16 5.31
CA PHE A 182 -3.65 -1.32 6.20
C PHE A 182 -2.72 -2.42 5.70
N HIS A 183 -2.78 -2.77 4.40
CA HIS A 183 -1.88 -3.77 3.83
C HIS A 183 -0.40 -3.39 3.96
N VAL A 184 -0.05 -2.11 3.89
CA VAL A 184 1.30 -1.62 4.20
C VAL A 184 1.65 -1.94 5.66
N THR A 185 0.83 -1.51 6.63
CA THR A 185 1.10 -1.70 8.06
C THR A 185 1.14 -3.18 8.47
N TRP A 186 0.20 -4.00 7.99
CA TRP A 186 0.16 -5.45 8.23
C TRP A 186 1.40 -6.14 7.68
N THR A 187 1.89 -5.70 6.53
CA THR A 187 3.12 -6.27 5.94
C THR A 187 4.35 -5.94 6.77
N ILE A 188 4.48 -4.70 7.25
CA ILE A 188 5.58 -4.29 8.15
C ILE A 188 5.55 -5.11 9.45
N MET A 189 4.39 -5.21 10.11
CA MET A 189 4.24 -5.93 11.37
C MET A 189 4.51 -7.44 11.23
N MET A 190 3.96 -8.08 10.19
CA MET A 190 4.17 -9.51 9.94
C MET A 190 5.62 -9.82 9.59
N TRP A 191 6.27 -9.00 8.78
CA TRP A 191 7.65 -9.25 8.37
C TRP A 191 8.65 -9.01 9.51
N ASP A 192 8.40 -8.02 10.39
CA ASP A 192 9.18 -7.86 11.62
C ASP A 192 9.08 -9.10 12.51
N THR A 193 7.86 -9.65 12.65
CA THR A 193 7.61 -10.90 13.36
C THR A 193 8.39 -12.07 12.77
N CYS A 194 8.27 -12.31 11.46
CA CYS A 194 9.00 -13.38 10.78
C CYS A 194 10.53 -13.22 10.85
N HIS A 195 11.04 -12.02 11.14
CA HIS A 195 12.46 -11.80 11.36
C HIS A 195 12.91 -12.16 12.78
N LYS A 196 12.06 -11.93 13.79
CA LYS A 196 12.38 -12.09 15.22
C LYS A 196 11.91 -13.43 15.81
N ILE A 197 10.99 -14.14 15.15
CA ILE A 197 10.26 -15.32 15.70
C ILE A 197 11.17 -16.45 16.23
N GLY A 198 12.38 -16.61 15.69
CA GLY A 198 13.33 -17.63 16.15
C GLY A 198 14.35 -17.16 17.19
N ARG A 199 14.31 -15.88 17.60
CA ARG A 199 15.30 -15.30 18.54
C ARG A 199 14.69 -14.83 19.85
N ILE A 200 13.44 -14.35 19.82
CA ILE A 200 12.79 -13.72 20.97
C ILE A 200 11.37 -14.26 21.09
N PRO A 201 10.93 -14.75 22.26
CA PRO A 201 9.57 -15.28 22.43
C PRO A 201 8.49 -14.21 22.29
N SER A 202 8.76 -12.93 22.57
CA SER A 202 7.80 -11.83 22.33
C SER A 202 7.70 -11.38 20.87
N ALA A 203 8.43 -12.02 19.96
CA ALA A 203 8.46 -11.65 18.55
C ALA A 203 7.15 -11.90 17.81
N PHE A 204 6.23 -12.73 18.32
CA PHE A 204 4.95 -13.00 17.66
C PHE A 204 3.94 -11.85 17.79
N VAL A 205 4.15 -10.93 18.75
CA VAL A 205 3.18 -9.89 19.11
C VAL A 205 2.81 -9.00 17.92
N PRO A 206 3.75 -8.48 17.10
CA PRO A 206 3.38 -7.64 15.98
C PRO A 206 2.56 -8.39 14.92
N GLY A 207 2.90 -9.64 14.65
CA GLY A 207 2.19 -10.47 13.69
C GLY A 207 0.79 -10.79 14.16
N ALA A 208 0.63 -11.16 15.44
CA ALA A 208 -0.69 -11.33 16.04
C ALA A 208 -1.52 -10.04 15.95
N ALA A 209 -0.93 -8.88 16.24
CA ALA A 209 -1.61 -7.59 16.11
C ALA A 209 -2.06 -7.32 14.66
N ALA A 210 -1.24 -7.68 13.66
CA ALA A 210 -1.61 -7.57 12.25
C ALA A 210 -2.82 -8.46 11.90
N VAL A 211 -2.80 -9.74 12.29
CA VAL A 211 -3.91 -10.67 12.01
C VAL A 211 -5.20 -10.25 12.73
N VAL A 212 -5.10 -9.85 13.99
CA VAL A 212 -6.25 -9.40 14.79
C VAL A 212 -6.85 -8.12 14.21
N SER A 213 -6.02 -7.14 13.85
CA SER A 213 -6.51 -5.91 13.22
C SER A 213 -7.10 -6.16 11.83
N HIS A 214 -6.54 -7.09 11.05
CA HIS A 214 -7.10 -7.50 9.76
C HIS A 214 -8.48 -8.15 9.90
N LEU A 215 -8.64 -9.08 10.86
CA LEU A 215 -9.94 -9.67 11.22
C LEU A 215 -10.94 -8.60 11.67
N LEU A 216 -10.53 -7.73 12.59
CA LEU A 216 -11.37 -6.67 13.13
C LEU A 216 -11.88 -5.72 12.03
N VAL A 217 -10.97 -5.17 11.22
CA VAL A 217 -11.32 -4.22 10.15
C VAL A 217 -12.21 -4.87 9.10
N SER A 218 -11.96 -6.13 8.75
CA SER A 218 -12.77 -6.87 7.78
C SER A 218 -14.16 -7.19 8.33
N PHE A 219 -14.26 -7.59 9.60
CA PHE A 219 -15.55 -7.80 10.26
C PHE A 219 -16.35 -6.50 10.36
N LEU A 220 -15.71 -5.40 10.79
CA LEU A 220 -16.36 -4.08 10.85
C LEU A 220 -16.91 -3.65 9.49
N SER A 221 -16.20 -3.93 8.39
CA SER A 221 -16.66 -3.62 7.03
C SER A 221 -18.00 -4.30 6.69
N SER A 222 -18.30 -5.47 7.27
CA SER A 222 -19.59 -6.14 7.05
C SER A 222 -20.79 -5.35 7.61
N LEU A 223 -20.54 -4.52 8.63
CA LEU A 223 -21.56 -3.68 9.28
C LEU A 223 -21.90 -2.42 8.46
N ASN A 224 -21.10 -2.09 7.43
CA ASN A 224 -21.39 -0.95 6.53
C ASN A 224 -22.75 -1.10 5.86
N SER A 225 -23.09 -2.32 5.45
CA SER A 225 -24.39 -2.64 4.82
C SER A 225 -25.60 -2.47 5.75
N ARG A 226 -25.37 -2.33 7.06
CA ARG A 226 -26.41 -2.14 8.09
C ARG A 226 -26.62 -0.67 8.49
N GLY A 227 -25.93 0.27 7.82
CA GLY A 227 -26.08 1.71 8.07
C GLY A 227 -25.12 2.31 9.11
N PHE A 228 -24.24 1.50 9.71
CA PHE A 228 -23.27 1.98 10.70
C PHE A 228 -21.97 2.56 10.08
N PHE A 229 -22.00 2.95 8.81
CA PHE A 229 -20.80 3.29 8.04
C PHE A 229 -19.95 4.40 8.68
N VAL A 230 -20.58 5.42 9.30
CA VAL A 230 -19.83 6.50 9.99
C VAL A 230 -18.99 5.93 11.12
N ILE A 231 -19.61 5.14 12.01
CA ILE A 231 -18.92 4.52 13.16
C ILE A 231 -17.85 3.55 12.67
N VAL A 232 -18.16 2.73 11.67
CA VAL A 232 -17.21 1.76 11.10
C VAL A 232 -15.98 2.46 10.56
N PHE A 233 -16.13 3.49 9.72
CA PHE A 233 -14.99 4.22 9.17
C PHE A 233 -14.20 4.98 10.25
N SER A 234 -14.88 5.57 11.24
CA SER A 234 -14.19 6.21 12.37
C SER A 234 -13.33 5.22 13.16
N VAL A 235 -13.87 4.03 13.46
CA VAL A 235 -13.14 2.98 14.18
C VAL A 235 -12.00 2.43 13.31
N GLN A 236 -12.24 2.15 12.03
CA GLN A 236 -11.19 1.68 11.12
C GLN A 236 -10.07 2.71 10.97
N PHE A 237 -10.39 4.01 10.87
CA PHE A 237 -9.39 5.06 10.83
C PHE A 237 -8.57 5.11 12.13
N LEU A 238 -9.21 5.00 13.30
CA LEU A 238 -8.52 4.94 14.58
C LEU A 238 -7.57 3.71 14.66
N VAL A 239 -8.04 2.54 14.25
CA VAL A 239 -7.22 1.31 14.20
C VAL A 239 -6.04 1.51 13.26
N LEU A 240 -6.22 2.16 12.12
CA LEU A 240 -5.14 2.47 11.19
C LEU A 240 -4.08 3.36 11.84
N ILE A 241 -4.48 4.43 12.54
CA ILE A 241 -3.54 5.32 13.24
C ILE A 241 -2.75 4.54 14.31
N ILE A 242 -3.40 3.64 15.05
CA ILE A 242 -2.74 2.76 16.02
C ILE A 242 -1.73 1.84 15.32
N CYS A 243 -2.11 1.22 14.20
CA CYS A 243 -1.20 0.38 13.41
C CYS A 243 0.01 1.16 12.88
N ILE A 244 -0.19 2.38 12.38
CA ILE A 244 0.90 3.25 11.89
C ILE A 244 1.83 3.64 13.05
N ALA A 245 1.28 4.05 14.20
CA ALA A 245 2.07 4.38 15.38
C ALA A 245 2.92 3.19 15.85
N TYR A 246 2.34 1.98 15.79
CA TYR A 246 3.04 0.77 16.15
C TYR A 246 4.13 0.38 15.14
N CYS A 247 3.87 0.52 13.84
CA CYS A 247 4.89 0.40 12.80
C CYS A 247 6.05 1.39 12.99
N ASN A 248 5.77 2.64 13.39
CA ASN A 248 6.81 3.62 13.69
C ASN A 248 7.74 3.15 14.83
N VAL A 249 7.18 2.55 15.88
CA VAL A 249 7.97 1.95 16.98
C VAL A 249 8.82 0.76 16.48
N ILE A 250 8.25 -0.11 15.63
CA ILE A 250 8.97 -1.23 15.00
C ILE A 250 10.15 -0.73 14.14
N MET A 251 10.01 0.43 13.53
CA MET A 251 11.04 1.08 12.73
C MET A 251 12.10 1.83 13.56
N GLY A 252 11.96 1.87 14.89
CA GLY A 252 12.90 2.53 15.81
C GLY A 252 12.53 3.97 16.17
N GLY A 253 11.36 4.45 15.76
CA GLY A 253 10.82 5.74 16.18
C GLY A 253 10.21 5.71 17.58
N THR A 254 9.91 6.89 18.12
CA THR A 254 9.21 7.05 19.42
C THR A 254 7.79 7.55 19.21
N ILE A 255 6.93 7.46 20.22
CA ILE A 255 5.58 8.06 20.15
C ILE A 255 5.68 9.58 19.95
N SER A 256 6.68 10.23 20.57
CA SER A 256 6.94 11.65 20.36
C SER A 256 7.29 11.96 18.90
N SER A 257 8.14 11.14 18.26
CA SER A 257 8.47 11.32 16.84
C SER A 257 7.25 11.13 15.94
N PHE A 258 6.34 10.23 16.30
CA PHE A 258 5.08 10.03 15.58
C PHE A 258 4.14 11.24 15.70
N VAL A 259 3.91 11.74 16.92
CA VAL A 259 3.05 12.91 17.17
C VAL A 259 3.61 14.15 16.49
N ASN A 260 4.91 14.38 16.60
CA ASN A 260 5.58 15.47 15.90
C ASN A 260 5.47 15.32 14.38
N GLY A 261 5.62 14.10 13.87
CA GLY A 261 5.45 13.77 12.45
C GLY A 261 4.05 14.08 11.93
N ILE A 262 2.99 13.75 12.68
CA ILE A 262 1.61 14.14 12.35
C ILE A 262 1.48 15.67 12.32
N GLY A 263 1.98 16.36 13.35
CA GLY A 263 1.93 17.82 13.42
C GLY A 263 2.61 18.48 12.22
N GLN A 264 3.81 18.01 11.87
CA GLN A 264 4.54 18.50 10.69
C GLN A 264 3.82 18.16 9.38
N SER A 265 3.21 16.98 9.25
CA SER A 265 2.45 16.58 8.06
C SER A 265 1.22 17.46 7.83
N LEU A 266 0.54 17.87 8.91
CA LEU A 266 -0.58 18.81 8.84
C LEU A 266 -0.11 20.20 8.39
N ILE A 267 1.00 20.69 8.96
CA ILE A 267 1.59 21.98 8.58
C ILE A 267 2.06 21.95 7.11
N ASP A 268 2.76 20.89 6.71
CA ASP A 268 3.26 20.72 5.35
C ASP A 268 2.12 20.59 4.33
N GLY A 269 1.00 19.96 4.72
CA GLY A 269 -0.23 19.89 3.94
C GLY A 269 -0.90 21.25 3.74
N VAL A 270 -1.06 22.02 4.82
CA VAL A 270 -1.65 23.38 4.77
C VAL A 270 -0.76 24.35 3.97
N THR A 271 0.56 24.22 4.09
CA THR A 271 1.52 25.09 3.40
C THR A 271 1.81 24.67 1.94
N LEU A 272 1.20 23.58 1.46
CA LEU A 272 1.44 23.00 0.13
C LEU A 272 2.93 22.84 -0.19
N LYS A 273 3.73 22.52 0.84
CA LYS A 273 5.19 22.52 0.76
C LYS A 273 5.72 21.58 -0.33
N GLN A 274 5.12 20.40 -0.50
CA GLN A 274 5.48 19.46 -1.56
C GLN A 274 5.28 20.02 -2.97
N VAL A 275 4.21 20.78 -3.20
CA VAL A 275 3.96 21.41 -4.50
C VAL A 275 5.01 22.49 -4.75
N ARG A 276 5.31 23.29 -3.72
CA ARG A 276 6.35 24.32 -3.79
C ARG A 276 7.70 23.71 -4.12
N THR A 277 8.12 22.65 -3.43
CA THR A 277 9.41 22.01 -3.70
C THR A 277 9.48 21.41 -5.10
N MET A 278 8.41 20.76 -5.58
CA MET A 278 8.38 20.24 -6.96
C MET A 278 8.49 21.36 -8.01
N ILE A 279 7.86 22.51 -7.79
CA ILE A 279 7.94 23.66 -8.68
C ILE A 279 9.37 24.21 -8.72
N GLU A 280 10.01 24.35 -7.55
CA GLU A 280 11.38 24.86 -7.47
C GLU A 280 12.39 23.88 -8.09
N GLU A 281 12.25 22.58 -7.87
CA GLU A 281 13.08 21.57 -8.54
C GLU A 281 12.92 21.59 -10.07
N ARG A 282 11.70 21.78 -10.58
CA ARG A 282 11.47 21.92 -12.02
C ARG A 282 12.13 23.18 -12.57
N LYS A 283 12.01 24.32 -11.89
CA LYS A 283 12.69 25.57 -12.29
C LYS A 283 14.21 25.39 -12.35
N LEU A 284 14.80 24.75 -11.34
CA LEU A 284 16.24 24.44 -11.29
C LEU A 284 16.68 23.56 -12.46
N ARG A 285 15.90 22.54 -12.85
CA ARG A 285 16.21 21.68 -14.01
C ARG A 285 16.13 22.46 -15.32
N THR A 286 15.12 23.31 -15.50
CA THR A 286 14.98 24.16 -16.69
C THR A 286 16.10 25.22 -16.77
N GLN A 287 16.51 25.77 -15.62
CA GLN A 287 17.63 26.71 -15.55
C GLN A 287 18.96 26.02 -15.90
N ARG A 288 19.17 24.78 -15.43
CA ARG A 288 20.38 24.00 -15.75
C ARG A 288 20.46 23.59 -17.22
N GLN A 289 19.32 23.41 -17.90
CA GLN A 289 19.25 23.12 -19.34
C GLN A 289 19.39 24.36 -20.24
N SER A 290 19.30 25.57 -19.69
CA SER A 290 19.40 26.84 -20.45
C SER A 290 20.75 27.53 -20.33
N VAL A 291 21.68 27.00 -19.54
CA VAL A 291 23.09 27.46 -19.54
C VAL A 291 23.79 26.81 -20.75
N PRO A 292 24.27 27.59 -21.73
CA PRO A 292 25.04 27.05 -22.85
C PRO A 292 26.33 26.44 -22.33
N ASP A 293 26.72 25.27 -22.84
CA ASP A 293 28.03 24.68 -22.54
C ASP A 293 29.12 25.66 -22.96
N GLU A 294 29.85 26.21 -21.98
CA GLU A 294 31.03 27.04 -22.24
C GLU A 294 32.04 26.18 -23.03
N PRO A 295 32.55 26.63 -24.19
CA PRO A 295 33.51 25.87 -24.95
C PRO A 295 34.79 25.70 -24.13
N MET A 296 35.19 24.45 -23.88
CA MET A 296 36.46 24.14 -23.22
C MET A 296 37.62 24.74 -24.02
N THR A 297 38.20 25.84 -23.52
CA THR A 297 39.46 26.36 -24.05
C THR A 297 40.57 25.36 -23.74
N GLU A 298 41.01 24.69 -24.78
CA GLU A 298 42.15 23.78 -24.81
C GLU A 298 43.43 24.54 -24.42
N ARG A 299 43.95 24.31 -23.20
CA ARG A 299 45.29 24.80 -22.81
C ARG A 299 46.33 23.96 -23.53
N VAL A 300 46.73 24.39 -24.73
CA VAL A 300 47.92 23.90 -25.42
C VAL A 300 49.15 24.33 -24.62
N ASN A 301 49.78 23.35 -23.95
CA ASN A 301 51.00 23.54 -23.17
C ASN A 301 52.20 23.53 -24.14
N HIS A 302 52.62 24.70 -24.61
CA HIS A 302 53.91 24.84 -25.30
C HIS A 302 55.04 24.70 -24.26
N SER A 303 55.67 23.53 -24.23
CA SER A 303 56.98 23.36 -23.59
C SER A 303 58.02 23.29 -24.71
N ALA A 304 58.67 24.42 -24.96
CA ALA A 304 59.87 24.48 -25.79
C ALA A 304 61.05 24.92 -24.90
N VAL A 305 62.20 24.33 -25.23
CA VAL A 305 63.59 24.82 -25.07
C VAL A 305 64.38 24.46 -23.80
N VAL A 306 65.61 23.99 -24.08
CA VAL A 306 66.87 23.94 -23.29
C VAL A 306 66.92 22.80 -22.25
N SER A 307 67.80 21.80 -22.32
CA SER A 307 69.23 21.77 -22.71
C SER A 307 69.63 20.36 -23.15
#